data_AF-A0A525HFW1-F1
#
_entry.id   AF-A0A525HFW1-F1
#
_cell.length_a   1.000
_cell.length_b   1.000
_cell.length_c   1.000
_cell.angle_alpha   90.00
_cell.angle_beta   90.00
_cell.angle_gamma   90.00
#
_symmetry.space_group_name_H-M   'P 1'
#
loop_
_entity.id
_entity.type
_entity.pdbx_description
1 polymer ?
#
loop_
_entity_poly.entity_id
_entity_poly.type
_entity_poly.pdbx_seq_one_letter_code
_entity_poly.pdbx_strand_id
1 'polypeptide(L)'
;MRWWLALLMLFAALPAHAQTAPEPPPCRRVGDVPSIRFDPAALTRLAEIGLDRAGIFARMAETSIPETMGCWAMPTGNFDSQLISVGMAQWNFGTGSLQPVLAAWRGQFRHKRDFKRARDTLMPAYGKLLFSKDCLAVPVADKCRTAILAAEDEKGRLNPVLAAELTALFESDAMLQVQADTYVVLLDKVRLDLLRVFPAGPMTLRKVRWAIDTRVQQGFLPGDEDVARLRAKLAAMPEAERWPRLRAIIDWYGALARTIDEDGVSRDAPWNVAAWNCLIDAGRIDPEQYELMSLTFLRSRTAIGNSGRWQALAFERRAKIVLGVGSVSGVRDGMCPA
;
A
#
# COMPACT_ATOMS: atom_id res chain seq x y z
N MET A 1 -41.48 -45.69 33.81
CA MET A 1 -41.37 -45.23 32.41
C MET A 1 -41.39 -43.71 32.45
N ARG A 2 -40.45 -42.92 31.91
CA ARG A 2 -39.31 -43.11 31.00
C ARG A 2 -38.33 -41.96 31.32
N TRP A 3 -37.05 -42.27 31.42
CA TRP A 3 -35.93 -41.32 31.25
C TRP A 3 -35.64 -41.12 29.74
N TRP A 4 -34.58 -40.34 29.43
CA TRP A 4 -33.91 -40.08 28.13
C TRP A 4 -34.24 -38.72 27.48
N LEU A 5 -33.29 -37.93 26.95
CA LEU A 5 -31.84 -37.74 27.14
C LEU A 5 -31.51 -36.45 26.36
N ALA A 6 -30.73 -35.54 26.95
CA ALA A 6 -30.29 -34.31 26.29
C ALA A 6 -29.15 -34.63 25.31
N LEU A 7 -29.30 -34.22 24.04
CA LEU A 7 -28.25 -34.34 23.03
C LEU A 7 -27.38 -33.07 23.05
N LEU A 8 -26.15 -33.19 23.54
CA LEU A 8 -25.08 -32.24 23.30
C LEU A 8 -24.66 -32.31 21.82
N MET A 9 -24.84 -31.24 21.06
CA MET A 9 -24.14 -31.08 19.78
C MET A 9 -22.77 -30.43 20.04
N LEU A 10 -21.71 -31.23 19.99
CA LEU A 10 -20.35 -30.75 19.78
C LEU A 10 -20.26 -30.19 18.34
N PHE A 11 -20.20 -28.87 18.21
CA PHE A 11 -19.67 -28.25 16.99
C PHE A 11 -18.15 -28.40 17.00
N ALA A 12 -17.66 -29.42 16.29
CA ALA A 12 -16.26 -29.51 15.93
C ALA A 12 -15.95 -28.34 14.97
N ALA A 13 -15.17 -27.37 15.44
CA ALA A 13 -14.60 -26.34 14.58
C ALA A 13 -13.67 -27.01 13.56
N LEU A 14 -14.12 -27.09 12.31
CA LEU A 14 -13.26 -27.54 11.22
C LEU A 14 -12.10 -26.55 11.08
N PRO A 15 -10.86 -27.02 10.88
CA PRO A 15 -9.72 -26.15 10.62
C PRO A 15 -10.02 -25.36 9.34
N ALA A 16 -10.08 -24.04 9.48
CA ALA A 16 -10.13 -23.12 8.36
C ALA A 16 -8.89 -23.36 7.51
N HIS A 17 -9.08 -24.09 6.41
CA HIS A 17 -8.05 -24.28 5.41
C HIS A 17 -7.61 -22.90 4.95
N ALA A 18 -6.32 -22.60 5.11
CA ALA A 18 -5.71 -21.44 4.49
C ALA A 18 -5.95 -21.56 2.99
N GLN A 19 -6.91 -20.79 2.47
CA GLN A 19 -7.06 -20.63 1.02
C GLN A 19 -5.76 -20.01 0.54
N THR A 20 -4.95 -20.81 -0.16
CA THR A 20 -3.75 -20.32 -0.86
C THR A 20 -4.19 -19.18 -1.77
N ALA A 21 -3.61 -18.00 -1.56
CA ALA A 21 -3.87 -16.85 -2.40
C ALA A 21 -3.68 -17.24 -3.88
N PRO A 22 -4.53 -16.74 -4.81
CA PRO A 22 -4.39 -17.05 -6.23
C PRO A 22 -2.96 -16.74 -6.69
N GLU A 23 -2.35 -17.67 -7.43
CA GLU A 23 -1.00 -17.50 -7.94
C GLU A 23 -0.98 -16.28 -8.89
N PRO A 24 -0.12 -15.28 -8.64
CA PRO A 24 -0.09 -14.09 -9.48
C PRO A 24 0.31 -14.48 -10.92
N PRO A 25 -0.26 -13.83 -11.95
CA PRO A 25 0.13 -14.08 -13.32
C PRO A 25 1.64 -13.80 -13.49
N PRO A 26 2.33 -14.54 -14.39
CA PRO A 26 3.76 -14.35 -14.59
C PRO A 26 4.06 -12.90 -15.00
N CYS A 27 4.94 -12.24 -14.25
CA CYS A 27 5.30 -10.84 -14.44
C CYS A 27 6.77 -10.60 -14.06
N ARG A 28 7.37 -9.49 -14.51
CA ARG A 28 8.67 -9.05 -13.98
C ARG A 28 8.48 -8.59 -12.53
N ARG A 29 9.04 -9.34 -11.58
CA ARG A 29 8.96 -9.04 -10.15
C ARG A 29 9.74 -7.78 -9.80
N VAL A 30 9.20 -6.98 -8.88
CA VAL A 30 9.92 -5.87 -8.25
C VAL A 30 11.06 -6.45 -7.40
N GLY A 31 12.28 -5.97 -7.64
CA GLY A 31 13.50 -6.46 -7.00
C GLY A 31 14.72 -5.68 -7.48
N ASP A 32 15.91 -6.04 -6.99
CA ASP A 32 17.15 -5.38 -7.41
C ASP A 32 17.42 -5.64 -8.89
N VAL A 33 17.41 -4.57 -9.68
CA VAL A 33 17.74 -4.58 -11.10
C VAL A 33 19.06 -3.85 -11.32
N PRO A 34 20.11 -4.52 -11.84
CA PRO A 34 21.43 -3.90 -12.02
C PRO A 34 21.44 -2.64 -12.90
N SER A 35 20.49 -2.51 -13.83
CA SER A 35 20.38 -1.33 -14.68
C SER A 35 19.81 -0.10 -13.96
N ILE A 36 19.08 -0.27 -12.86
CA ILE A 36 18.59 0.85 -12.04
C ILE A 36 19.76 1.44 -11.24
N ARG A 37 19.97 2.75 -11.40
CA ARG A 37 20.97 3.54 -10.68
C ARG A 37 20.27 4.54 -9.76
N PHE A 38 20.68 4.58 -8.50
CA PHE A 38 20.23 5.62 -7.58
C PHE A 38 21.24 6.74 -7.53
N ASP A 39 20.77 7.98 -7.45
CA ASP A 39 21.61 9.13 -7.14
C ASP A 39 22.36 8.88 -5.81
N PRO A 40 23.71 8.90 -5.80
CA PRO A 40 24.47 8.74 -4.56
C PRO A 40 24.06 9.71 -3.45
N ALA A 41 23.68 10.95 -3.79
CA ALA A 41 23.22 11.91 -2.80
C ALA A 41 21.87 11.50 -2.19
N ALA A 42 20.98 10.89 -2.96
CA ALA A 42 19.74 10.32 -2.46
C ALA A 42 19.99 9.12 -1.54
N LEU A 43 20.92 8.25 -1.89
CA LEU A 43 21.32 7.11 -1.03
C LEU A 43 21.86 7.60 0.32
N THR A 44 22.72 8.63 0.32
CA THR A 44 23.23 9.22 1.56
C THR A 44 22.11 9.76 2.45
N ARG A 45 21.13 10.47 1.87
CA ARG A 45 19.96 10.96 2.63
C ARG A 45 19.13 9.81 3.18
N LEU A 46 18.82 8.81 2.37
CA LEU A 46 17.98 7.68 2.78
C LEU A 46 18.66 6.76 3.81
N ALA A 47 20.00 6.74 3.85
CA ALA A 47 20.75 6.05 4.90
C ALA A 47 20.46 6.61 6.31
N GLU A 48 20.05 7.89 6.45
CA GLU A 48 19.64 8.48 7.74
C GLU A 48 18.45 7.76 8.39
N ILE A 49 17.60 7.11 7.58
CA ILE A 49 16.49 6.28 8.04
C ILE A 49 16.75 4.78 7.86
N GLY A 50 18.02 4.40 7.70
CA GLY A 50 18.43 3.00 7.59
C GLY A 50 18.08 2.34 6.26
N LEU A 51 17.91 3.12 5.17
CA LEU A 51 17.63 2.60 3.84
C LEU A 51 18.86 2.74 2.94
N ASP A 52 19.52 1.60 2.68
CA ASP A 52 20.49 1.46 1.61
C ASP A 52 19.81 0.98 0.31
N ARG A 53 20.58 0.66 -0.74
CA ARG A 53 20.04 0.15 -2.02
C ARG A 53 19.13 -1.07 -1.81
N ALA A 54 19.59 -2.04 -1.03
CA ALA A 54 18.84 -3.28 -0.79
C ALA A 54 17.54 -2.98 -0.03
N GLY A 55 17.61 -2.10 0.98
CA GLY A 55 16.48 -1.60 1.73
C GLY A 55 15.46 -0.88 0.84
N ILE A 56 15.91 -0.04 -0.10
CA ILE A 56 15.02 0.64 -1.06
C ILE A 56 14.27 -0.37 -1.92
N PHE A 57 14.96 -1.34 -2.53
CA PHE A 57 14.28 -2.37 -3.34
C PHE A 57 13.34 -3.25 -2.52
N ALA A 58 13.72 -3.60 -1.28
CA ALA A 58 12.84 -4.35 -0.39
C ALA A 58 11.55 -3.56 -0.08
N ARG A 59 11.64 -2.24 0.11
CA ARG A 59 10.48 -1.37 0.31
C ARG A 59 9.63 -1.22 -0.95
N MET A 60 10.25 -1.09 -2.12
CA MET A 60 9.53 -1.09 -3.40
C MET A 60 8.75 -2.39 -3.60
N ALA A 61 9.40 -3.53 -3.37
CA ALA A 61 8.77 -4.84 -3.48
C ALA A 61 7.59 -4.96 -2.51
N GLU A 62 7.78 -4.59 -1.24
CA GLU A 62 6.72 -4.61 -0.23
C GLU A 62 5.54 -3.69 -0.58
N THR A 63 5.80 -2.45 -1.03
CA THR A 63 4.75 -1.54 -1.50
C THR A 63 4.00 -2.11 -2.69
N SER A 64 4.68 -2.82 -3.60
CA SER A 64 4.05 -3.36 -4.80
C SER A 64 3.18 -4.60 -4.58
N ILE A 65 3.29 -5.30 -3.44
CA ILE A 65 2.48 -6.49 -3.15
C ILE A 65 0.97 -6.18 -3.15
N PRO A 66 0.47 -5.23 -2.34
CA PRO A 66 -0.97 -4.93 -2.35
C PRO A 66 -1.44 -4.27 -3.64
N GLU A 67 -0.57 -3.57 -4.38
CA GLU A 67 -0.96 -2.81 -5.57
C GLU A 67 -0.93 -3.66 -6.85
N THR A 68 0.07 -4.53 -7.00
CA THR A 68 0.37 -5.27 -8.24
C THR A 68 0.79 -6.71 -8.00
N MET A 69 0.49 -7.25 -6.82
CA MET A 69 0.98 -8.56 -6.39
C MET A 69 2.52 -8.68 -6.41
N GLY A 70 3.26 -7.57 -6.50
CA GLY A 70 4.72 -7.54 -6.57
C GLY A 70 5.33 -7.37 -7.96
N CYS A 71 4.56 -6.87 -8.93
CA CYS A 71 4.96 -6.76 -10.34
C CYS A 71 5.35 -5.32 -10.72
N TRP A 72 6.23 -5.14 -11.70
CA TRP A 72 6.60 -3.81 -12.19
C TRP A 72 5.54 -3.12 -13.05
N ALA A 73 4.57 -3.86 -13.60
CA ALA A 73 3.60 -3.32 -14.56
C ALA A 73 2.15 -3.61 -14.17
N MET A 74 1.69 -4.86 -14.28
CA MET A 74 0.31 -5.28 -14.00
C MET A 74 -0.76 -4.23 -14.38
N PRO A 75 -0.96 -3.95 -15.68
CA PRO A 75 -1.94 -2.97 -16.11
C PRO A 75 -3.37 -3.46 -15.86
N THR A 76 -4.21 -2.58 -15.34
CA THR A 76 -5.64 -2.80 -15.11
C THR A 76 -6.45 -1.64 -15.73
N GLY A 77 -7.71 -1.91 -16.06
CA GLY A 77 -8.63 -0.93 -16.65
C GLY A 77 -9.58 -0.33 -15.62
N ASN A 78 -10.70 0.21 -16.09
CA ASN A 78 -11.52 1.17 -15.36
C ASN A 78 -12.53 0.57 -14.37
N PHE A 79 -12.13 -0.34 -13.49
CA PHE A 79 -13.06 -0.99 -12.54
C PHE A 79 -13.49 -0.07 -11.37
N ASP A 80 -12.71 0.96 -11.09
CA ASP A 80 -12.88 1.89 -9.97
C ASP A 80 -12.97 3.35 -10.42
N SER A 81 -13.33 3.57 -11.69
CA SER A 81 -13.39 4.90 -12.33
C SER A 81 -12.05 5.62 -12.49
N GLN A 82 -10.90 4.91 -12.42
CA GLN A 82 -9.56 5.49 -12.58
C GLN A 82 -8.96 5.42 -14.00
N LEU A 83 -9.72 4.92 -14.99
CA LEU A 83 -9.29 4.64 -16.36
C LEU A 83 -8.23 3.52 -16.41
N ILE A 84 -6.96 3.85 -16.63
CA ILE A 84 -5.86 2.88 -16.62
C ILE A 84 -5.12 3.02 -15.31
N SER A 85 -4.84 1.90 -14.64
CA SER A 85 -3.91 1.81 -13.52
C SER A 85 -2.77 0.85 -13.90
N VAL A 86 -1.51 1.27 -13.70
CA VAL A 86 -0.35 0.50 -14.13
C VAL A 86 0.88 0.86 -13.31
N GLY A 87 1.85 -0.04 -13.30
CA GLY A 87 3.13 0.11 -12.65
C GLY A 87 3.13 -0.38 -11.21
N MET A 88 4.31 -0.53 -10.59
CA MET A 88 4.44 -1.15 -9.27
C MET A 88 3.60 -0.50 -8.15
N ALA A 89 3.19 0.75 -8.32
CA ALA A 89 2.35 1.49 -7.38
C ALA A 89 0.94 1.83 -7.93
N GLN A 90 0.51 1.16 -9.01
CA GLN A 90 -0.77 1.39 -9.69
C GLN A 90 -1.06 2.87 -9.98
N TRP A 91 -0.10 3.57 -10.61
CA TRP A 91 -0.34 4.93 -11.07
C TRP A 91 -1.45 4.94 -12.10
N ASN A 92 -2.34 5.92 -12.00
CA ASN A 92 -3.55 5.94 -12.79
C ASN A 92 -3.89 7.30 -13.37
N PHE A 93 -4.61 7.28 -14.49
CA PHE A 93 -5.02 8.48 -15.21
C PHE A 93 -6.09 9.27 -14.46
N GLY A 94 -7.04 8.59 -13.81
CA GLY A 94 -8.18 9.22 -13.14
C GLY A 94 -7.79 10.16 -12.01
N THR A 95 -6.78 9.80 -11.22
CA THR A 95 -6.23 10.64 -10.14
C THR A 95 -5.14 11.61 -10.61
N GLY A 96 -4.65 11.47 -11.84
CA GLY A 96 -3.54 12.27 -12.35
C GLY A 96 -2.15 11.74 -12.01
N SER A 97 -2.03 10.55 -11.42
CA SER A 97 -0.76 10.02 -10.92
C SER A 97 0.10 9.34 -12.00
N LEU A 98 -0.48 8.90 -13.11
CA LEU A 98 0.23 8.26 -14.22
C LEU A 98 0.91 9.28 -15.16
N GLN A 99 0.30 10.44 -15.35
CA GLN A 99 0.78 11.52 -16.21
C GLN A 99 2.22 11.95 -15.90
N PRO A 100 2.61 12.24 -14.63
CA PRO A 100 3.98 12.60 -14.32
C PRO A 100 4.98 11.46 -14.60
N VAL A 101 4.59 10.20 -14.42
CA VAL A 101 5.44 9.03 -14.71
C VAL A 101 5.71 8.93 -16.22
N LEU A 102 4.67 9.05 -17.05
CA LEU A 102 4.81 9.07 -18.51
C LEU A 102 5.63 10.29 -18.98
N ALA A 103 5.39 11.47 -18.38
CA ALA A 103 6.16 12.67 -18.69
C ALA A 103 7.65 12.50 -18.34
N ALA A 104 7.97 11.90 -17.20
CA ALA A 104 9.35 11.61 -16.78
C ALA A 104 10.03 10.62 -17.73
N TRP A 105 9.35 9.54 -18.12
CA TRP A 105 9.88 8.60 -19.11
C TRP A 105 10.17 9.26 -20.45
N ARG A 106 9.24 10.07 -20.95
CA ARG A 106 9.49 10.89 -22.15
C ARG A 106 10.68 11.83 -21.96
N GLY A 107 10.84 12.40 -20.76
CA GLY A 107 11.92 13.32 -20.41
C GLY A 107 13.32 12.70 -20.41
N GLN A 108 13.44 11.37 -20.32
CA GLN A 108 14.74 10.68 -20.37
C GLN A 108 15.39 10.73 -21.76
N PHE A 109 14.63 11.03 -22.82
CA PHE A 109 15.14 11.06 -24.19
C PHE A 109 15.61 12.46 -24.59
N ARG A 110 16.91 12.59 -24.91
CA ARG A 110 17.52 13.86 -25.36
C ARG A 110 16.90 14.39 -26.66
N HIS A 111 16.52 13.50 -27.58
CA HIS A 111 15.98 13.88 -28.88
C HIS A 111 14.58 13.31 -29.10
N LYS A 112 13.69 14.12 -29.69
CA LYS A 112 12.32 13.74 -30.05
C LYS A 112 12.26 12.47 -30.93
N ARG A 113 13.24 12.26 -31.79
CA ARG A 113 13.34 11.06 -32.66
C ARG A 113 13.58 9.79 -31.84
N ASP A 114 14.41 9.86 -30.81
CA ASP A 114 14.72 8.70 -29.96
C ASP A 114 13.51 8.30 -29.12
N PHE A 115 12.82 9.29 -28.53
CA PHE A 115 11.53 9.06 -27.87
C PHE A 115 10.51 8.41 -28.80
N LYS A 116 10.35 8.95 -30.02
CA LYS A 116 9.39 8.40 -30.99
C LYS A 116 9.72 6.95 -31.32
N ARG A 117 10.99 6.62 -31.57
CA ARG A 117 11.43 5.25 -31.88
C ARG A 117 11.19 4.30 -30.70
N ALA A 118 11.55 4.69 -29.48
CA ALA A 118 11.34 3.89 -28.28
C ALA A 118 9.84 3.64 -28.04
N ARG A 119 9.03 4.69 -28.12
CA ARG A 119 7.57 4.60 -28.00
C ARG A 119 6.97 3.70 -29.08
N ASP A 120 7.35 3.88 -30.34
CA ASP A 120 6.79 3.08 -31.45
C ASP A 120 7.25 1.61 -31.38
N THR A 121 8.36 1.31 -30.69
CA THR A 121 8.82 -0.05 -30.43
C THR A 121 8.03 -0.72 -29.29
N LEU A 122 7.78 0.00 -28.20
CA LEU A 122 7.12 -0.54 -27.00
C LEU A 122 5.59 -0.48 -27.10
N MET A 123 5.07 0.54 -27.79
CA MET A 123 3.65 0.89 -27.85
C MET A 123 3.21 1.34 -29.26
N PRO A 124 3.29 0.46 -30.28
CA PRO A 124 3.02 0.82 -31.67
C PRO A 124 1.59 1.33 -31.94
N ALA A 125 0.59 0.82 -31.23
CA ALA A 125 -0.83 1.16 -31.42
C ALA A 125 -1.28 2.31 -30.52
N TYR A 126 -1.04 2.22 -29.21
CA TYR A 126 -1.60 3.16 -28.22
C TYR A 126 -0.61 4.22 -27.75
N GLY A 127 0.69 4.09 -28.03
CA GLY A 127 1.69 5.04 -27.56
C GLY A 127 1.41 6.49 -27.98
N LYS A 128 0.92 6.74 -29.19
CA LYS A 128 0.55 8.10 -29.63
C LYS A 128 -0.59 8.69 -28.81
N LEU A 129 -1.56 7.87 -28.41
CA LEU A 129 -2.67 8.27 -27.56
C LEU A 129 -2.16 8.59 -26.15
N LEU A 130 -1.48 7.65 -25.49
CA LEU A 130 -1.11 7.79 -24.08
C LEU A 130 -0.12 8.94 -23.82
N PHE A 131 0.74 9.25 -24.79
CA PHE A 131 1.66 10.40 -24.72
C PHE A 131 1.11 11.67 -25.41
N SER A 132 -0.17 11.69 -25.77
CA SER A 132 -0.84 12.88 -26.30
C SER A 132 -0.99 13.96 -25.23
N LYS A 133 -1.19 15.21 -25.67
CA LYS A 133 -1.52 16.32 -24.76
C LYS A 133 -2.79 16.03 -23.95
N ASP A 134 -3.76 15.36 -24.56
CA ASP A 134 -5.06 15.08 -23.95
C ASP A 134 -4.95 14.06 -22.81
N CYS A 135 -4.13 13.02 -22.97
CA CYS A 135 -3.89 12.03 -21.92
C CYS A 135 -2.93 12.53 -20.83
N LEU A 136 -1.98 13.40 -21.17
CA LEU A 136 -1.06 13.99 -20.18
C LEU A 136 -1.67 15.17 -19.40
N ALA A 137 -2.90 15.57 -19.70
CA ALA A 137 -3.63 16.57 -18.92
C ALA A 137 -4.08 16.00 -17.55
N VAL A 138 -4.18 16.88 -16.55
CA VAL A 138 -4.74 16.58 -15.22
C VAL A 138 -5.83 17.62 -14.91
N PRO A 139 -7.12 17.25 -14.88
CA PRO A 139 -7.66 15.93 -15.23
C PRO A 139 -7.47 15.57 -16.72
N VAL A 140 -7.58 14.28 -17.05
CA VAL A 140 -7.52 13.79 -18.43
C VAL A 140 -8.63 14.42 -19.27
N ALA A 141 -8.30 14.89 -20.46
CA ALA A 141 -9.28 15.49 -21.37
C ALA A 141 -10.24 14.42 -21.96
N ASP A 142 -11.49 14.81 -22.22
CA ASP A 142 -12.55 13.90 -22.67
C ASP A 142 -12.17 13.08 -23.90
N LYS A 143 -11.43 13.66 -24.85
CA LYS A 143 -10.95 12.95 -26.03
C LYS A 143 -10.07 11.75 -25.69
N CYS A 144 -9.17 11.90 -24.71
CA CYS A 144 -8.35 10.78 -24.24
C CYS A 144 -9.21 9.78 -23.47
N ARG A 145 -10.07 10.26 -22.56
CA ARG A 145 -10.99 9.42 -21.79
C ARG A 145 -11.81 8.50 -22.71
N THR A 146 -12.48 9.06 -23.72
CA THR A 146 -13.27 8.30 -24.68
C THR A 146 -12.44 7.27 -25.44
N ALA A 147 -11.21 7.63 -25.84
CA ALA A 147 -10.35 6.71 -26.57
C ALA A 147 -9.82 5.56 -25.70
N ILE A 148 -9.57 5.79 -24.41
CA ILE A 148 -9.21 4.73 -23.45
C ILE A 148 -10.41 3.81 -23.21
N LEU A 149 -11.60 4.38 -22.95
CA LEU A 149 -12.82 3.58 -22.72
C LEU A 149 -13.19 2.73 -23.95
N ALA A 150 -12.94 3.24 -25.17
CA ALA A 150 -13.12 2.46 -26.39
C ALA A 150 -12.11 1.30 -26.54
N ALA A 151 -11.05 1.28 -25.74
CA ALA A 151 -10.05 0.21 -25.68
C ALA A 151 -10.31 -0.77 -24.52
N GLU A 152 -11.45 -0.66 -23.84
CA GLU A 152 -11.88 -1.57 -22.77
C GLU A 152 -13.04 -2.47 -23.22
N ASP A 153 -13.20 -3.61 -22.54
CA ASP A 153 -14.39 -4.45 -22.66
C ASP A 153 -15.55 -3.95 -21.78
N GLU A 154 -16.71 -4.59 -21.88
CA GLU A 154 -17.91 -4.23 -21.10
C GLU A 154 -17.72 -4.34 -19.58
N LYS A 155 -16.67 -5.02 -19.13
CA LYS A 155 -16.32 -5.16 -17.71
C LYS A 155 -15.27 -4.14 -17.27
N GLY A 156 -14.81 -3.26 -18.16
CA GLY A 156 -13.73 -2.30 -17.88
C GLY A 156 -12.33 -2.93 -17.96
N ARG A 157 -12.17 -4.12 -18.55
CA ARG A 157 -10.83 -4.70 -18.77
C ARG A 157 -10.20 -4.08 -20.00
N LEU A 158 -8.92 -3.74 -19.92
CA LEU A 158 -8.15 -3.32 -21.08
C LEU A 158 -8.14 -4.43 -22.14
N ASN A 159 -8.26 -4.04 -23.41
CA ASN A 159 -8.05 -4.98 -24.49
C ASN A 159 -6.60 -5.54 -24.47
N PRO A 160 -6.36 -6.72 -25.06
CA PRO A 160 -5.06 -7.37 -24.97
C PRO A 160 -3.90 -6.56 -25.55
N VAL A 161 -4.15 -5.72 -26.56
CA VAL A 161 -3.11 -4.92 -27.22
C VAL A 161 -2.63 -3.80 -26.29
N LEU A 162 -3.56 -3.02 -25.72
CA LEU A 162 -3.23 -1.95 -24.78
C LEU A 162 -2.57 -2.51 -23.51
N ALA A 163 -3.07 -3.63 -22.98
CA ALA A 163 -2.46 -4.30 -21.84
C ALA A 163 -1.02 -4.74 -22.14
N ALA A 164 -0.76 -5.38 -23.29
CA ALA A 164 0.58 -5.81 -23.69
C ALA A 164 1.55 -4.63 -23.88
N GLU A 165 1.12 -3.54 -24.52
CA GLU A 165 1.96 -2.35 -24.73
C GLU A 165 2.30 -1.64 -23.42
N LEU A 166 1.33 -1.55 -22.49
CA LEU A 166 1.57 -1.02 -21.15
C LEU A 166 2.56 -1.88 -20.37
N THR A 167 2.41 -3.20 -20.43
CA THR A 167 3.38 -4.13 -19.82
C THR A 167 4.77 -3.94 -20.42
N ALA A 168 4.89 -3.89 -21.76
CA ALA A 168 6.18 -3.68 -22.42
C ALA A 168 6.84 -2.35 -22.03
N LEU A 169 6.06 -1.26 -21.95
CA LEU A 169 6.56 0.03 -21.48
C LEU A 169 7.03 -0.05 -20.03
N PHE A 170 6.19 -0.56 -19.12
CA PHE A 170 6.45 -0.56 -17.68
C PHE A 170 7.49 -1.57 -17.23
N GLU A 171 7.76 -2.60 -18.03
CA GLU A 171 8.87 -3.53 -17.79
C GLU A 171 10.15 -3.15 -18.53
N SER A 172 10.16 -2.06 -19.31
CA SER A 172 11.38 -1.55 -19.97
C SER A 172 12.32 -0.91 -18.95
N ASP A 173 13.63 -1.15 -19.09
CA ASP A 173 14.64 -0.65 -18.14
C ASP A 173 14.60 0.87 -17.94
N ALA A 174 14.28 1.64 -18.98
CA ALA A 174 14.10 3.08 -18.89
C ALA A 174 12.92 3.46 -17.97
N MET A 175 11.78 2.78 -18.11
CA MET A 175 10.63 3.00 -17.24
C MET A 175 10.87 2.48 -15.83
N LEU A 176 11.58 1.36 -15.66
CA LEU A 176 12.00 0.88 -14.34
C LEU A 176 12.83 1.93 -13.59
N GLN A 177 13.74 2.61 -14.27
CA GLN A 177 14.48 3.74 -13.70
C GLN A 177 13.52 4.88 -13.26
N VAL A 178 12.52 5.25 -14.07
CA VAL A 178 11.53 6.28 -13.70
C VAL A 178 10.72 5.86 -12.46
N GLN A 179 10.26 4.61 -12.42
CA GLN A 179 9.51 4.08 -11.29
C GLN A 179 10.35 4.12 -10.02
N ALA A 180 11.62 3.75 -10.12
CA ALA A 180 12.58 3.78 -9.02
C ALA A 180 12.87 5.21 -8.55
N ASP A 181 13.12 6.15 -9.46
CA ASP A 181 13.36 7.57 -9.12
C ASP A 181 12.14 8.20 -8.46
N THR A 182 10.94 7.90 -8.99
CA THR A 182 9.67 8.38 -8.42
C THR A 182 9.49 7.86 -6.99
N TYR A 183 9.85 6.60 -6.74
CA TYR A 183 9.78 6.02 -5.41
C TYR A 183 10.85 6.58 -4.46
N VAL A 184 12.06 6.86 -4.94
CA VAL A 184 13.10 7.55 -4.14
C VAL A 184 12.62 8.93 -3.69
N VAL A 185 11.93 9.68 -4.57
CA VAL A 185 11.32 10.97 -4.20
C VAL A 185 10.25 10.79 -3.11
N LEU A 186 9.45 9.71 -3.17
CA LEU A 186 8.51 9.38 -2.09
C LEU A 186 9.26 9.07 -0.79
N LEU A 187 10.30 8.26 -0.83
CA LEU A 187 11.10 7.89 0.34
C LEU A 187 11.80 9.10 0.97
N ASP A 188 12.27 10.06 0.18
CA ASP A 188 12.84 11.32 0.70
C ASP A 188 11.78 12.11 1.49
N LYS A 189 10.53 12.11 1.04
CA LYS A 189 9.45 12.75 1.78
C LYS A 189 9.08 11.95 3.04
N VAL A 190 9.10 10.62 2.99
CA VAL A 190 8.96 9.75 4.17
C VAL A 190 10.07 10.03 5.19
N ARG A 191 11.31 10.20 4.74
CA ARG A 191 12.45 10.57 5.60
C ARG A 191 12.18 11.86 6.36
N LEU A 192 11.76 12.92 5.66
CA LEU A 192 11.42 14.20 6.29
C LEU A 192 10.29 14.06 7.31
N ASP A 193 9.24 13.31 6.99
CA ASP A 193 8.14 13.04 7.91
C ASP A 193 8.58 12.24 9.14
N LEU A 194 9.44 11.24 8.96
CA LEU A 194 9.97 10.42 10.05
C LEU A 194 10.84 11.24 11.00
N LEU A 195 11.74 12.08 10.47
CA LEU A 195 12.58 12.95 11.27
C LEU A 195 11.76 14.00 12.04
N ARG A 196 10.65 14.46 11.46
CA ARG A 196 9.68 15.34 12.13
C ARG A 196 8.92 14.62 13.25
N VAL A 197 8.35 13.45 12.96
CA VAL A 197 7.51 12.72 13.92
C VAL A 197 8.34 12.05 15.01
N PHE A 198 9.54 11.57 14.70
CA PHE A 198 10.45 10.90 15.63
C PHE A 198 11.81 11.63 15.67
N PRO A 199 11.87 12.83 16.27
CA PRO A 199 13.09 13.64 16.30
C PRO A 199 14.17 13.05 17.22
N ALA A 200 13.81 12.08 18.06
CA ALA A 200 14.71 11.43 19.00
C ALA A 200 14.53 9.89 18.98
N GLY A 201 15.59 9.19 19.39
CA GLY A 201 15.62 7.73 19.46
C GLY A 201 15.96 7.07 18.11
N PRO A 202 16.02 5.73 18.09
CA PRO A 202 16.41 4.98 16.89
C PRO A 202 15.31 5.03 15.82
N MET A 203 15.75 5.14 14.56
CA MET A 203 14.89 4.95 13.40
C MET A 203 14.83 3.45 13.06
N THR A 204 13.81 2.77 13.57
CA THR A 204 13.61 1.34 13.32
C THR A 204 12.96 1.10 11.95
N LEU A 205 13.22 -0.05 11.35
CA LEU A 205 12.53 -0.45 10.11
C LEU A 205 11.01 -0.53 10.29
N ARG A 206 10.52 -0.76 11.50
CA ARG A 206 9.08 -0.73 11.82
C ARG A 206 8.49 0.67 11.59
N LYS A 207 9.14 1.72 12.12
CA LYS A 207 8.75 3.13 11.88
C LYS A 207 8.80 3.46 10.39
N VAL A 208 9.86 3.03 9.70
CA VAL A 208 10.03 3.28 8.27
C VAL A 208 8.91 2.63 7.44
N ARG A 209 8.64 1.34 7.64
CA ARG A 209 7.56 0.62 6.95
C ARG A 209 6.19 1.24 7.24
N TRP A 210 5.93 1.58 8.50
CA TRP A 210 4.70 2.25 8.92
C TRP A 210 4.52 3.61 8.23
N ALA A 211 5.58 4.41 8.15
CA ALA A 211 5.54 5.72 7.52
C ALA A 211 5.38 5.64 5.99
N ILE A 212 6.00 4.66 5.33
CA ILE A 212 5.81 4.39 3.91
C ILE A 212 4.34 4.07 3.63
N ASP A 213 3.74 3.09 4.31
CA ASP A 213 2.34 2.73 4.10
C ASP A 213 1.40 3.91 4.41
N THR A 214 1.66 4.63 5.51
CA THR A 214 0.89 5.84 5.86
C THR A 214 0.93 6.88 4.74
N ARG A 215 2.11 7.14 4.20
CA ARG A 215 2.30 8.16 3.16
C ARG A 215 1.74 7.74 1.81
N VAL A 216 1.90 6.47 1.42
CA VAL A 216 1.32 5.92 0.18
C VAL A 216 -0.21 6.00 0.24
N GLN A 217 -0.82 5.59 1.35
CA GLN A 217 -2.27 5.47 1.46
C GLN A 217 -2.98 6.78 1.83
N GLN A 218 -2.34 7.68 2.56
CA GLN A 218 -2.98 8.91 3.08
C GLN A 218 -2.16 10.20 2.86
N GLY A 219 -1.04 10.14 2.15
CA GLY A 219 -0.28 11.30 1.68
C GLY A 219 0.68 11.93 2.69
N PHE A 220 0.39 11.85 3.99
CA PHE A 220 1.20 12.45 5.06
C PHE A 220 1.02 11.74 6.42
N LEU A 221 2.05 11.81 7.26
CA LEU A 221 2.00 11.37 8.66
C LEU A 221 1.21 12.38 9.53
N PRO A 222 0.72 11.98 10.73
CA PRO A 222 0.03 12.89 11.65
C PRO A 222 0.73 14.25 11.86
N GLY A 223 -0.06 15.31 11.98
CA GLY A 223 0.43 16.68 12.19
C GLY A 223 1.04 16.88 13.59
N ASP A 224 1.91 17.87 13.72
CA ASP A 224 2.73 18.07 14.93
C ASP A 224 1.89 18.29 16.19
N GLU A 225 0.82 19.08 16.09
CA GLU A 225 -0.11 19.31 17.21
C GLU A 225 -0.78 18.02 17.68
N ASP A 226 -1.21 17.17 16.74
CA ASP A 226 -1.87 15.92 17.07
C ASP A 226 -0.89 14.92 17.72
N VAL A 227 0.35 14.86 17.22
CA VAL A 227 1.41 14.03 17.77
C VAL A 227 1.79 14.50 19.18
N ALA A 228 2.01 15.80 19.37
CA ALA A 228 2.35 16.37 20.67
C ALA A 228 1.23 16.13 21.70
N ARG A 229 -0.03 16.38 21.31
CA ARG A 229 -1.19 16.13 22.15
C ARG A 229 -1.34 14.65 22.51
N LEU A 230 -1.11 13.74 21.56
CA LEU A 230 -1.13 12.30 21.83
C LEU A 230 -0.04 11.93 22.84
N ARG A 231 1.21 12.33 22.59
CA ARG A 231 2.35 12.01 23.46
C ARG A 231 2.17 12.56 24.88
N ALA A 232 1.64 13.77 25.03
CA ALA A 232 1.32 14.31 26.35
C ALA A 232 0.33 13.42 27.11
N LYS A 233 -0.71 12.91 26.43
CA LYS A 233 -1.66 11.96 27.02
C LYS A 233 -1.01 10.62 27.36
N LEU A 234 -0.15 10.10 26.50
CA LEU A 234 0.56 8.84 26.74
C LEU A 234 1.54 8.96 27.92
N ALA A 235 2.24 10.09 28.05
CA ALA A 235 3.18 10.35 29.14
C ALA A 235 2.48 10.49 30.50
N ALA A 236 1.30 11.10 30.53
CA ALA A 236 0.50 11.26 31.75
C ALA A 236 -0.30 9.99 32.13
N MET A 237 -0.33 8.96 31.26
CA MET A 237 -1.17 7.78 31.44
C MET A 237 -0.57 6.83 32.48
N PRO A 238 -1.34 6.42 33.51
CA PRO A 238 -0.95 5.34 34.41
C PRO A 238 -0.68 4.05 33.64
N GLU A 239 0.34 3.29 34.02
CA GLU A 239 0.70 2.06 33.32
C GLU A 239 -0.45 1.04 33.26
N ALA A 240 -1.24 0.94 34.34
CA ALA A 240 -2.42 0.08 34.42
C ALA A 240 -3.51 0.43 33.39
N GLU A 241 -3.54 1.67 32.88
CA GLU A 241 -4.49 2.08 31.84
C GLU A 241 -4.04 1.72 30.42
N ARG A 242 -2.76 1.42 30.19
CA ARG A 242 -2.22 1.25 28.83
C ARG A 242 -2.94 0.15 28.05
N TRP A 243 -3.02 -1.04 28.61
CA TRP A 243 -3.60 -2.19 27.93
C TRP A 243 -5.11 -2.04 27.68
N PRO A 244 -5.94 -1.59 28.63
CA PRO A 244 -7.33 -1.23 28.35
C PRO A 244 -7.50 -0.24 27.20
N ARG A 245 -6.64 0.79 27.09
CA ARG A 245 -6.71 1.78 26.01
C ARG A 245 -6.35 1.21 24.65
N LEU A 246 -5.34 0.34 24.59
CA LEU A 246 -5.00 -0.34 23.33
C LEU A 246 -6.09 -1.33 22.90
N ARG A 247 -6.71 -2.06 23.84
CA ARG A 247 -7.88 -2.91 23.53
C ARG A 247 -9.03 -2.10 22.96
N ALA A 248 -9.32 -0.92 23.51
CA ALA A 248 -10.35 -0.04 22.97
C ALA A 248 -10.09 0.37 21.50
N ILE A 249 -8.83 0.55 21.10
CA ILE A 249 -8.45 0.80 19.70
C ILE A 249 -8.75 -0.45 18.83
N ILE A 250 -8.41 -1.64 19.32
CA ILE A 250 -8.68 -2.91 18.62
C ILE A 250 -10.19 -3.15 18.51
N ASP A 251 -10.95 -2.86 19.56
CA ASP A 251 -12.41 -2.98 19.59
C ASP A 251 -13.07 -1.99 18.61
N TRP A 252 -12.55 -0.76 18.51
CA TRP A 252 -12.98 0.19 17.48
C TRP A 252 -12.81 -0.38 16.08
N TYR A 253 -11.62 -0.91 15.76
CA TYR A 253 -11.36 -1.56 14.47
C TYR A 253 -12.30 -2.74 14.25
N GLY A 254 -12.43 -3.63 15.24
CA GLY A 254 -13.27 -4.81 15.15
C GLY A 254 -14.75 -4.47 14.96
N ALA A 255 -15.25 -3.43 15.63
CA ALA A 255 -16.61 -2.95 15.45
C ALA A 255 -16.83 -2.37 14.05
N LEU A 256 -15.91 -1.52 13.60
CA LEU A 256 -15.98 -0.89 12.28
C LEU A 256 -15.95 -1.94 11.16
N ALA A 257 -15.01 -2.88 11.22
CA ALA A 257 -14.84 -3.94 10.21
C ALA A 257 -16.02 -4.93 10.08
N ARG A 258 -16.97 -4.90 11.03
CA ARG A 258 -18.21 -5.68 10.98
C ARG A 258 -19.40 -4.89 10.41
N THR A 259 -19.22 -3.62 10.09
CA THR A 259 -20.25 -2.82 9.42
C THR A 259 -20.33 -3.17 7.93
N ILE A 260 -21.42 -2.81 7.28
CA ILE A 260 -21.71 -3.20 5.88
C ILE A 260 -20.89 -2.41 4.85
N ASP A 261 -20.40 -1.23 5.21
CA ASP A 261 -19.74 -0.28 4.31
C ASP A 261 -18.23 -0.17 4.59
N GLU A 262 -17.60 -1.32 4.87
CA GLU A 262 -16.15 -1.48 4.98
C GLU A 262 -15.68 -2.60 4.05
N ASP A 263 -14.79 -2.24 3.12
CA ASP A 263 -14.30 -3.15 2.09
C ASP A 263 -12.98 -3.80 2.49
N GLY A 264 -12.78 -5.04 2.04
CA GLY A 264 -11.47 -5.69 2.09
C GLY A 264 -11.02 -6.21 3.46
N VAL A 265 -11.77 -5.95 4.54
CA VAL A 265 -11.36 -6.26 5.93
C VAL A 265 -12.12 -7.42 6.60
N SER A 266 -13.30 -7.78 6.08
CA SER A 266 -14.22 -8.69 6.78
C SER A 266 -13.64 -10.08 7.05
N ARG A 267 -12.77 -10.58 6.16
CA ARG A 267 -12.08 -11.87 6.31
C ARG A 267 -10.90 -11.81 7.28
N ASP A 268 -10.33 -10.63 7.48
CA ASP A 268 -9.11 -10.39 8.24
C ASP A 268 -9.43 -10.06 9.71
N ALA A 269 -10.49 -9.29 9.94
CA ALA A 269 -10.83 -8.73 11.24
C ALA A 269 -11.00 -9.75 12.39
N PRO A 270 -11.69 -10.90 12.23
CA PRO A 270 -11.82 -11.87 13.32
C PRO A 270 -10.47 -12.40 13.79
N TRP A 271 -9.56 -12.66 12.84
CA TRP A 271 -8.22 -13.13 13.17
C TRP A 271 -7.37 -12.02 13.78
N ASN A 272 -7.42 -10.81 13.21
CA ASN A 272 -6.65 -9.65 13.69
C ASN A 272 -7.00 -9.30 15.13
N VAL A 273 -8.29 -9.18 15.43
CA VAL A 273 -8.77 -8.88 16.79
C VAL A 273 -8.30 -9.94 17.78
N ALA A 274 -8.40 -11.22 17.44
CA ALA A 274 -7.94 -12.30 18.31
C ALA A 274 -6.42 -12.29 18.52
N ALA A 275 -5.66 -12.20 17.43
CA ALA A 275 -4.20 -12.25 17.46
C ALA A 275 -3.60 -11.04 18.20
N TRP A 276 -4.12 -9.83 17.99
CA TRP A 276 -3.62 -8.63 18.64
C TRP A 276 -3.99 -8.57 20.12
N ASN A 277 -5.19 -9.03 20.50
CA ASN A 277 -5.53 -9.19 21.91
C ASN A 277 -4.62 -10.21 22.60
N CYS A 278 -4.32 -11.34 21.94
CA CYS A 278 -3.36 -12.32 22.44
C CYS A 278 -1.97 -11.73 22.69
N LEU A 279 -1.48 -10.84 21.82
CA LEU A 279 -0.20 -10.13 22.06
C LEU A 279 -0.24 -9.24 23.30
N ILE A 280 -1.39 -8.59 23.58
CA ILE A 280 -1.59 -7.82 24.82
C ILE A 280 -1.55 -8.76 26.02
N ASP A 281 -2.31 -9.85 25.97
CA ASP A 281 -2.40 -10.85 27.06
C ASP A 281 -1.03 -11.48 27.39
N ALA A 282 -0.22 -11.74 26.36
CA ALA A 282 1.11 -12.31 26.50
C ALA A 282 2.21 -11.28 26.84
N GLY A 283 1.87 -10.00 27.02
CA GLY A 283 2.85 -8.94 27.32
C GLY A 283 3.89 -8.74 26.22
N ARG A 284 3.52 -8.98 24.95
CA ARG A 284 4.44 -8.98 23.79
C ARG A 284 4.47 -7.67 23.02
N ILE A 285 3.85 -6.62 23.55
CA ILE A 285 3.81 -5.30 22.93
C ILE A 285 4.86 -4.40 23.56
N ASP A 286 5.85 -4.02 22.75
CA ASP A 286 6.91 -3.10 23.17
C ASP A 286 6.44 -1.62 23.17
N PRO A 287 7.17 -0.69 23.82
CA PRO A 287 6.78 0.72 23.87
C PRO A 287 6.64 1.40 22.50
N GLU A 288 7.46 1.02 21.52
CA GLU A 288 7.38 1.57 20.16
C GLU A 288 6.10 1.08 19.47
N GLN A 289 5.75 -0.20 19.63
CA GLN A 289 4.51 -0.75 19.11
C GLN A 289 3.29 -0.05 19.71
N TYR A 290 3.29 0.19 21.02
CA TYR A 290 2.19 0.89 21.69
C TYR A 290 1.99 2.32 21.15
N GLU A 291 3.08 3.08 21.00
CA GLU A 291 3.04 4.43 20.44
C GLU A 291 2.57 4.40 18.97
N LEU A 292 3.15 3.52 18.15
CA LEU A 292 2.79 3.40 16.73
C LEU A 292 1.35 2.93 16.52
N MET A 293 0.81 2.06 17.37
CA MET A 293 -0.61 1.69 17.33
C MET A 293 -1.51 2.90 17.62
N SER A 294 -1.11 3.76 18.55
CA SER A 294 -1.82 4.99 18.88
C SER A 294 -1.78 6.01 17.73
N LEU A 295 -0.62 6.18 17.09
CA LEU A 295 -0.46 7.01 15.89
C LEU A 295 -1.23 6.45 14.68
N THR A 296 -1.23 5.12 14.53
CA THR A 296 -2.00 4.40 13.51
C THR A 296 -3.48 4.65 13.67
N PHE A 297 -4.03 4.54 14.88
CA PHE A 297 -5.41 4.88 15.16
C PHE A 297 -5.73 6.34 14.82
N LEU A 298 -4.89 7.27 15.29
CA LEU A 298 -5.05 8.71 15.05
C LEU A 298 -5.16 9.05 13.56
N ARG A 299 -4.33 8.41 12.72
CA ARG A 299 -4.32 8.64 11.28
C ARG A 299 -5.42 7.88 10.55
N SER A 300 -5.70 6.64 10.94
CA SER A 300 -6.66 5.79 10.24
C SER A 300 -8.09 6.23 10.47
N ARG A 301 -8.46 6.70 11.67
CA ARG A 301 -9.79 7.26 11.98
C ARG A 301 -10.15 8.54 11.22
N THR A 302 -9.19 9.12 10.51
CA THR A 302 -9.38 10.32 9.66
C THR A 302 -9.14 10.01 8.19
N ALA A 303 -9.15 8.73 7.79
CA ALA A 303 -9.26 8.37 6.39
C ALA A 303 -10.64 8.80 5.88
N ILE A 304 -10.65 9.74 4.94
CA ILE A 304 -11.87 10.40 4.42
C ILE A 304 -12.34 9.85 3.07
N GLY A 305 -11.55 9.01 2.40
CA GLY A 305 -11.93 8.45 1.10
C GLY A 305 -13.24 7.66 1.22
N ASN A 306 -14.18 7.92 0.30
CA ASN A 306 -15.51 7.31 0.27
C ASN A 306 -16.23 7.36 1.64
N SER A 307 -16.30 8.54 2.25
CA SER A 307 -17.03 8.77 3.51
C SER A 307 -16.55 7.92 4.71
N GLY A 308 -15.28 7.46 4.68
CA GLY A 308 -14.70 6.67 5.77
C GLY A 308 -14.62 5.17 5.50
N ARG A 309 -15.11 4.68 4.36
CA ARG A 309 -15.12 3.26 3.95
C ARG A 309 -13.76 2.54 4.02
N TRP A 310 -12.66 3.29 4.09
CA TRP A 310 -11.29 2.76 4.09
C TRP A 310 -10.61 2.83 5.47
N GLN A 311 -11.31 3.26 6.52
CA GLN A 311 -10.71 3.47 7.84
C GLN A 311 -10.22 2.16 8.47
N ALA A 312 -11.01 1.09 8.42
CA ALA A 312 -10.60 -0.20 8.97
C ALA A 312 -9.44 -0.79 8.16
N LEU A 313 -9.51 -0.72 6.83
CA LEU A 313 -8.48 -1.24 5.93
C LEU A 313 -7.12 -0.53 6.14
N ALA A 314 -7.16 0.81 6.22
CA ALA A 314 -5.97 1.60 6.48
C ALA A 314 -5.38 1.31 7.88
N PHE A 315 -6.22 1.00 8.86
CA PHE A 315 -5.77 0.63 10.19
C PHE A 315 -5.09 -0.74 10.20
N GLU A 316 -5.71 -1.80 9.66
CA GLU A 316 -5.15 -3.16 9.75
C GLU A 316 -3.83 -3.32 9.02
N ARG A 317 -3.65 -2.65 7.87
CA ARG A 317 -2.40 -2.65 7.11
C ARG A 317 -1.23 -2.19 7.98
N ARG A 318 -1.44 -1.11 8.73
CA ARG A 318 -0.42 -0.52 9.60
C ARG A 318 -0.29 -1.24 10.91
N ALA A 319 -1.38 -1.68 11.51
CA ALA A 319 -1.37 -2.48 12.72
C ALA A 319 -0.57 -3.77 12.51
N LYS A 320 -0.74 -4.44 11.35
CA LYS A 320 0.08 -5.58 10.93
C LYS A 320 1.57 -5.25 10.86
N ILE A 321 1.95 -4.13 10.25
CA ILE A 321 3.35 -3.67 10.19
C ILE A 321 3.90 -3.41 11.60
N VAL A 322 3.13 -2.74 12.45
CA VAL A 322 3.53 -2.34 13.80
C VAL A 322 3.70 -3.57 14.70
N LEU A 323 2.70 -4.43 14.73
CA LEU A 323 2.68 -5.59 15.61
C LEU A 323 3.50 -6.77 15.08
N GLY A 324 3.83 -6.78 13.78
CA GLY A 324 4.50 -7.91 13.12
C GLY A 324 3.63 -9.17 13.03
N VAL A 325 2.37 -9.06 13.43
CA VAL A 325 1.35 -10.11 13.43
C VAL A 325 0.09 -9.46 12.85
N GLY A 326 -0.48 -10.02 11.79
CA GLY A 326 -1.58 -9.38 11.06
C GLY A 326 -2.07 -10.20 9.88
N SER A 327 -3.36 -10.08 9.57
CA SER A 327 -3.99 -10.52 8.33
C SER A 327 -4.40 -9.28 7.53
N VAL A 328 -4.06 -9.24 6.25
CA VAL A 328 -4.49 -8.20 5.30
C VAL A 328 -4.80 -8.89 3.99
N SER A 329 -5.99 -8.67 3.43
CA SER A 329 -6.43 -9.31 2.18
C SER A 329 -6.35 -10.85 2.24
N GLY A 330 -6.57 -11.43 3.42
CA GLY A 330 -6.47 -12.88 3.68
C GLY A 330 -5.05 -13.41 3.91
N VAL A 331 -4.01 -12.58 3.78
CA VAL A 331 -2.62 -12.99 4.00
C VAL A 331 -2.19 -12.74 5.44
N ARG A 332 -1.98 -13.82 6.18
CA ARG A 332 -1.55 -13.83 7.58
C ARG A 332 -0.04 -13.86 7.70
N ASP A 333 0.51 -12.92 8.47
CA ASP A 333 1.91 -12.93 8.89
C ASP A 333 2.00 -13.02 10.42
N GLY A 334 3.05 -13.71 10.87
CA GLY A 334 3.33 -13.91 12.29
C GLY A 334 2.31 -14.80 12.99
N MET A 335 2.57 -15.06 14.27
CA MET A 335 1.65 -15.78 15.15
C MET A 335 1.82 -15.26 16.57
N CYS A 336 0.72 -15.22 17.32
CA CYS A 336 0.83 -15.12 18.77
C CYS A 336 1.31 -16.48 19.28
N PRO A 337 2.43 -16.57 20.01
CA PRO A 337 2.81 -17.82 20.67
C PRO A 337 1.73 -18.21 21.67
N ALA A 338 1.40 -19.51 21.71
CA ALA A 338 0.49 -20.07 22.71
C ALA A 338 1.07 -19.97 24.12
#